data_AF-A0A442HD96-F1
#
_entry.id   AF-A0A442HD96-F1
#
_cell.length_a   1.000
_cell.length_b   1.000
_cell.length_c   1.000
_cell.angle_alpha   90.00
_cell.angle_beta   90.00
_cell.angle_gamma   90.00
#
_symmetry.space_group_name_H-M   'P 1'
#
loop_
_entity.id
_entity.type
_entity.pdbx_description
1 polymer ?
#
loop_
_entity_poly.entity_id
_entity_poly.type
_entity_poly.pdbx_seq_one_letter_code
_entity_poly.pdbx_strand_id
1 'polypeptide(L)'
;MISKPRRAGDYPDREVDCQEAMEPGFQAIVECMIEAGWTREEAKRALRRLIAADNVTQKENAKVEAELAIERAMIRAGRPKPC
;
A
#
# COMPACT_ATOMS: atom_id res chain seq x y z
N MET A 1 -3.26 -12.28 -13.92
CA MET A 1 -2.15 -11.32 -14.13
C MET A 1 -2.74 -9.93 -14.08
N ILE A 2 -2.22 -9.02 -13.25
CA ILE A 2 -2.71 -7.64 -13.16
C ILE A 2 -2.18 -6.86 -14.35
N SER A 3 -3.07 -6.22 -15.12
CA SER A 3 -2.71 -5.38 -16.25
C SER A 3 -2.11 -4.04 -15.78
N LYS A 4 -1.15 -3.52 -16.57
CA LYS A 4 -0.64 -2.15 -16.35
C LYS A 4 -1.72 -1.11 -16.67
N PRO A 5 -1.66 0.10 -16.08
CA PRO A 5 -2.54 1.21 -16.47
C PRO A 5 -2.45 1.52 -17.97
N ARG A 6 -3.56 2.01 -18.56
CA ARG A 6 -3.65 2.30 -20.01
C ARG A 6 -2.68 3.39 -20.44
N ARG A 7 -2.39 4.35 -19.56
CA ARG A 7 -1.51 5.50 -19.83
C ARG A 7 -0.60 5.76 -18.64
N ALA A 8 0.56 6.37 -18.91
CA ALA A 8 1.42 6.91 -17.87
C ALA A 8 0.88 8.26 -17.37
N GLY A 9 1.15 8.59 -16.11
CA GLY A 9 0.64 9.81 -15.49
C GLY A 9 -0.82 9.70 -15.06
N ASP A 10 -1.41 10.84 -14.74
CA ASP A 10 -2.78 10.95 -14.25
C ASP A 10 -3.77 11.11 -15.42
N TYR A 11 -4.93 10.45 -15.33
CA TYR A 11 -6.01 10.57 -16.30
C TYR A 11 -7.34 10.21 -15.62
N PRO A 12 -8.49 10.77 -16.07
CA PRO A 12 -9.75 10.70 -15.34
C PRO A 12 -10.16 9.29 -14.87
N ASP A 13 -9.96 8.27 -15.71
CA ASP A 13 -10.39 6.90 -15.42
C ASP A 13 -9.29 6.01 -14.83
N ARG A 14 -8.15 6.58 -14.41
CA ARG A 14 -7.00 5.78 -13.95
C ARG A 14 -7.33 4.92 -12.74
N GLU A 15 -8.10 5.47 -11.80
CA GLU A 15 -8.53 4.72 -10.62
C GLU A 15 -9.46 3.57 -11.00
N VAL A 16 -10.37 3.79 -11.95
CA VAL A 16 -11.30 2.76 -12.45
C VAL A 16 -10.52 1.64 -13.13
N ASP A 17 -9.59 1.97 -14.03
CA ASP A 17 -8.72 0.98 -14.68
C ASP A 17 -7.95 0.12 -13.67
N CYS A 18 -7.42 0.74 -12.61
CA CYS A 18 -6.72 0.03 -11.55
C CYS A 18 -7.67 -0.90 -10.76
N GLN A 19 -8.89 -0.47 -10.51
CA GLN A 19 -9.91 -1.29 -9.84
C GLN A 19 -10.30 -2.50 -10.70
N GLU A 20 -10.60 -2.29 -11.99
CA GLU A 20 -10.95 -3.35 -12.94
C GLU A 20 -9.81 -4.38 -13.06
N ALA A 21 -8.56 -3.93 -13.11
CA ALA A 21 -7.39 -4.82 -13.16
C ALA A 21 -7.22 -5.67 -11.89
N MET A 22 -7.64 -5.14 -10.72
CA MET A 22 -7.53 -5.80 -9.42
C MET A 22 -8.73 -6.68 -9.08
N GLU A 23 -9.90 -6.40 -9.63
CA GLU A 23 -11.16 -7.04 -9.26
C GLU A 23 -11.12 -8.58 -9.32
N PRO A 24 -10.56 -9.23 -10.36
CA PRO A 24 -10.47 -10.69 -10.40
C PRO A 24 -9.68 -11.27 -9.22
N GLY A 25 -8.55 -10.64 -8.86
CA GLY A 25 -7.74 -11.05 -7.72
C GLY A 25 -8.43 -10.80 -6.39
N PHE A 26 -9.14 -9.68 -6.27
CA PHE A 26 -9.95 -9.38 -5.09
C PHE A 26 -11.06 -10.41 -4.86
N GLN A 27 -11.81 -10.79 -5.91
CA GLN A 27 -12.86 -11.81 -5.80
C GLN A 27 -12.26 -13.16 -5.38
N ALA A 28 -11.15 -13.58 -5.99
CA ALA A 28 -10.47 -14.83 -5.63
C ALA A 28 -10.06 -14.87 -4.14
N ILE A 29 -9.51 -13.77 -3.61
CA ILE A 29 -9.15 -13.68 -2.18
C ILE A 29 -10.38 -13.79 -1.30
N VAL A 30 -11.46 -13.08 -1.64
CA VAL A 30 -12.71 -13.12 -0.87
C VAL A 30 -13.34 -14.51 -0.90
N GLU A 31 -13.29 -15.19 -2.05
CA GLU A 31 -13.79 -16.55 -2.20
C GLU A 31 -12.98 -17.55 -1.37
N CYS A 32 -11.64 -17.50 -1.40
CA CYS A 32 -10.81 -18.32 -0.52
C CYS A 32 -11.10 -18.10 0.97
N MET A 33 -11.39 -16.86 1.39
CA MET A 33 -11.78 -16.58 2.78
C MET A 33 -13.15 -17.21 3.12
N ILE A 34 -14.10 -17.16 2.18
CA ILE A 34 -15.42 -17.80 2.35
C ILE A 34 -15.29 -19.32 2.43
N GLU A 35 -14.47 -19.93 1.58
CA GLU A 35 -14.15 -21.36 1.62
C GLU A 35 -13.49 -21.77 2.95
N ALA A 36 -12.71 -20.87 3.56
CA ALA A 36 -12.17 -21.03 4.91
C ALA A 36 -13.20 -20.83 6.03
N GLY A 37 -14.48 -20.63 5.69
CA GLY A 37 -15.60 -20.51 6.63
C GLY A 37 -15.94 -19.10 7.08
N TRP A 38 -15.37 -18.06 6.45
CA TRP A 38 -15.64 -16.67 6.82
C TRP A 38 -16.91 -16.17 6.12
N THR A 39 -17.61 -15.25 6.76
CA THR A 39 -18.63 -14.46 6.05
C THR A 39 -17.98 -13.47 5.09
N ARG A 40 -18.69 -13.10 4.04
CA ARG A 40 -18.21 -12.07 3.09
C ARG A 40 -17.96 -10.73 3.79
N GLU A 41 -18.75 -10.42 4.81
CA GLU A 41 -18.61 -9.23 5.63
C GLU A 41 -17.34 -9.25 6.49
N GLU A 42 -16.96 -10.42 7.05
CA GLU A 42 -15.71 -10.59 7.77
C GLU A 42 -14.51 -10.41 6.85
N ALA A 43 -14.52 -11.05 5.68
CA ALA A 43 -13.47 -10.90 4.67
C ALA A 43 -13.27 -9.42 4.29
N LYS A 44 -14.37 -8.72 3.93
CA LYS A 44 -14.33 -7.28 3.58
C LYS A 44 -13.83 -6.41 4.73
N ARG A 45 -14.25 -6.68 5.97
CA ARG A 45 -13.79 -5.93 7.16
C ARG A 45 -12.31 -6.16 7.42
N ALA A 46 -11.83 -7.39 7.32
CA ALA A 46 -10.42 -7.71 7.51
C ALA A 46 -9.55 -7.03 6.47
N LEU A 47 -9.90 -7.13 5.18
CA LEU A 47 -9.16 -6.49 4.09
C LEU A 47 -9.09 -4.96 4.25
N ARG A 48 -10.19 -4.30 4.63
CA ARG A 48 -10.16 -2.85 4.92
C ARG A 48 -9.20 -2.48 6.05
N ARG A 49 -9.15 -3.29 7.11
CA ARG A 49 -8.23 -3.05 8.24
C ARG A 49 -6.78 -3.27 7.84
N LEU A 50 -6.50 -4.26 6.99
CA LEU A 50 -5.15 -4.50 6.47
C LEU A 50 -4.66 -3.33 5.61
N ILE A 51 -5.50 -2.80 4.72
CA ILE A 51 -5.16 -1.61 3.91
C ILE A 51 -4.89 -0.40 4.82
N ALA A 52 -5.73 -0.18 5.84
CA ALA A 52 -5.51 0.91 6.78
C ALA A 52 -4.20 0.75 7.57
N ALA A 53 -3.88 -0.47 8.02
CA ALA A 53 -2.64 -0.76 8.73
C ALA A 53 -1.39 -0.60 7.84
N ASP A 54 -1.47 -1.02 6.57
CA ASP A 54 -0.40 -0.81 5.60
C ASP A 54 -0.14 0.68 5.37
N ASN A 55 -1.20 1.49 5.18
CA ASN A 55 -1.07 2.94 5.02
C ASN A 55 -0.36 3.61 6.21
N VAL A 56 -0.68 3.20 7.44
CA VAL A 56 -0.01 3.71 8.65
C VAL A 56 1.46 3.28 8.66
N THR A 57 1.74 2.01 8.40
CA THR A 57 3.11 1.47 8.34
C THR A 57 3.96 2.18 7.30
N GLN A 58 3.45 2.37 6.08
CA GLN A 58 4.16 3.07 5.00
C GLN A 58 4.47 4.51 5.36
N LYS A 59 3.52 5.20 6.01
CA LYS A 59 3.73 6.58 6.47
C LYS A 59 4.83 6.68 7.52
N GLU A 60 4.83 5.81 8.53
CA GLU A 60 5.86 5.85 9.58
C GLU A 60 7.22 5.41 9.04
N ASN A 61 7.27 4.39 8.18
CA ASN A 61 8.50 3.99 7.50
C ASN A 61 9.08 5.14 6.67
N ALA A 62 8.25 5.88 5.93
CA ALA A 62 8.71 7.04 5.15
C ALA A 62 9.33 8.14 6.02
N LYS A 63 8.82 8.38 7.24
CA LYS A 63 9.42 9.33 8.19
C LYS A 63 10.78 8.86 8.69
N VAL A 64 10.85 7.60 9.14
CA VAL A 64 12.10 7.02 9.64
C VAL A 64 13.16 7.01 8.54
N GLU A 65 12.79 6.67 7.30
CA GLU A 65 13.70 6.72 6.16
C GLU A 65 14.19 8.15 5.87
N ALA A 66 13.31 9.15 6.01
CA ALA A 66 13.71 10.55 5.85
C ALA A 66 14.70 11.00 6.95
N GLU A 67 14.45 10.65 8.21
CA GLU A 67 15.36 10.92 9.33
C GLU A 67 16.72 10.23 9.14
N LEU A 68 16.71 8.94 8.78
CA LEU A 68 17.92 8.19 8.46
C LEU A 68 18.70 8.79 7.29
N ALA A 69 18.01 9.29 6.26
CA ALA A 69 18.66 9.97 5.14
C ALA A 69 19.36 11.26 5.58
N ILE A 70 18.73 12.06 6.45
CA ILE A 70 19.33 13.27 7.04
C ILE A 70 20.54 12.90 7.90
N GLU A 71 20.40 11.92 8.79
CA GLU A 71 21.52 11.48 9.64
C GLU A 71 22.71 10.99 8.80
N ARG A 72 22.45 10.18 7.76
CA ARG A 72 23.48 9.72 6.82
C ARG A 72 24.14 10.88 6.08
N ALA A 73 23.39 11.90 5.69
CA ALA A 73 23.94 13.09 5.05
C ALA A 73 24.82 13.91 6.01
N MET A 74 24.41 14.07 7.28
CA MET A 74 25.18 14.79 8.30
C MET A 74 26.51 14.11 8.62
N ILE A 75 26.50 12.78 8.75
CA ILE A 75 27.71 11.96 8.93
C ILE A 75 28.66 12.16 7.73
N ARG A 76 28.14 12.10 6.50
CA ARG A 76 28.94 12.35 5.28
C ARG A 76 29.50 13.77 5.23
N ALA A 77 28.79 14.76 5.78
CA ALA A 77 29.22 16.15 5.83
C ALA A 77 30.14 16.48 7.04
N GLY A 78 30.43 15.50 7.91
CA GLY A 78 31.23 15.72 9.12
C GLY A 78 30.58 16.64 10.16
N ARG A 79 29.24 16.81 10.12
CA ARG A 79 28.50 17.67 11.04
C ARG A 79 27.93 16.86 12.22
N PRO A 80 27.90 17.40 13.46
CA PRO A 80 27.30 16.73 14.60
C PRO A 80 25.77 16.57 14.44
N LYS A 81 25.20 15.49 14.98
CA LYS A 81 23.75 15.21 14.91
C LYS A 81 22.94 16.38 15.52
N PRO A 82 21.79 16.77 14.93
CA PRO A 82 20.83 17.66 15.58
C PRO A 82 20.25 16.97 16.83
N CYS A 83 20.11 17.72 17.92
CA CYS A 83 19.51 17.27 19.17
C CYS A 83 17.99 17.06 19.04
#